data_AF-A0A522UBY8-F1
#
_entry.id   AF-A0A522UBY8-F1
#
_cell.length_a   1.000
_cell.length_b   1.000
_cell.length_c   1.000
_cell.angle_alpha   90.00
_cell.angle_beta   90.00
_cell.angle_gamma   90.00
#
_symmetry.space_group_name_H-M   'P 1'
#
loop_
_entity.id
_entity.type
_entity.pdbx_description
1 polymer ?
#
loop_
_entity_poly.entity_id
_entity_poly.type
_entity_poly.pdbx_seq_one_letter_code
_entity_poly.pdbx_strand_id
1 'polypeptide(L)'
;DEFAGMLSATGDVITDVVLVPGTESSEGSAVMQLFMLPNISTVGTVHSHPSGNRKPSTDDLELFDRKGSYHIIVGSPFNESTWTCYNNKGEEVMLEVVDYEFNEEDENW
;
A
#
# COMPACT_ATOMS: atom_id res chain seq x y z
N ASP A 1 -15.65 0.94 4.59
CA ASP A 1 -15.04 1.44 3.35
C ASP A 1 -13.65 0.89 3.19
N GLU A 2 -13.14 0.90 1.97
CA GLU A 2 -11.79 0.49 1.64
C GLU A 2 -10.80 1.66 1.77
N PHE A 3 -9.68 1.41 2.44
CA PHE A 3 -8.53 2.29 2.53
C PHE A 3 -7.61 2.09 1.32
N ALA A 4 -6.95 3.15 0.84
CA ALA A 4 -5.88 3.04 -0.14
C ALA A 4 -4.79 4.13 0.05
N GLY A 5 -3.55 3.79 -0.27
CA GLY A 5 -2.41 4.69 -0.23
C GLY A 5 -1.21 4.16 -1.02
N MET A 6 -0.20 5.01 -1.18
CA MET A 6 1.08 4.63 -1.79
C MET A 6 2.11 4.33 -0.70
N LEU A 7 3.03 3.40 -0.96
CA LEU A 7 4.12 3.06 -0.04
C LEU A 7 5.38 3.80 -0.44
N SER A 8 6.06 4.44 0.52
CA SER A 8 7.40 5.01 0.36
C SER A 8 8.40 4.25 1.24
N ALA A 9 9.66 4.25 0.82
CA ALA A 9 10.71 3.50 1.49
C ALA A 9 11.98 4.33 1.64
N THR A 10 12.66 4.13 2.77
CA THR A 10 14.01 4.62 3.03
C THR A 10 14.96 3.41 2.98
N GLY A 11 15.84 3.40 1.97
CA GLY A 11 16.67 2.22 1.70
C GLY A 11 15.81 1.02 1.26
N ASP A 12 15.87 -0.06 2.02
CA ASP A 12 15.12 -1.30 1.80
C ASP A 12 13.92 -1.48 2.75
N VAL A 13 13.63 -0.48 3.59
CA VAL A 13 12.53 -0.52 4.57
C VAL A 13 11.39 0.40 4.10
N ILE A 14 10.17 -0.14 4.04
CA ILE A 14 8.96 0.66 3.85
C ILE A 14 8.68 1.40 5.15
N THR A 15 8.77 2.72 5.12
CA THR A 15 8.67 3.59 6.31
C THR A 15 7.36 4.38 6.37
N ASP A 16 6.76 4.66 5.21
CA ASP A 16 5.65 5.61 5.11
C ASP A 16 4.52 5.12 4.22
N VAL A 17 3.31 5.55 4.58
CA VAL A 17 2.12 5.46 3.73
C VAL A 17 1.71 6.85 3.31
N VAL A 18 1.83 7.15 2.03
CA VAL A 18 1.43 8.43 1.43
C VAL A 18 -0.04 8.36 1.04
N LEU A 19 -0.87 9.15 1.73
CA LEU A 19 -2.27 9.33 1.37
C LEU A 19 -2.38 10.29 0.20
N VAL A 20 -2.93 9.80 -0.91
CA VAL A 20 -3.06 10.61 -2.13
C VAL A 20 -4.23 11.58 -1.96
N PRO A 21 -4.03 12.90 -2.10
CA PRO A 21 -5.12 13.85 -2.02
C PRO A 21 -6.22 13.54 -3.04
N GLY A 22 -7.48 13.71 -2.63
CA GLY A 22 -8.64 13.39 -3.47
C GLY A 22 -8.91 11.88 -3.61
N THR A 23 -8.33 11.03 -2.76
CA THR A 23 -8.72 9.62 -2.68
C THR A 23 -10.18 9.50 -2.22
N GLU A 24 -10.99 8.79 -3.01
CA GLU A 24 -12.39 8.50 -2.69
C GLU A 24 -12.54 7.05 -2.26
N SER A 25 -13.07 6.83 -1.07
CA SER A 25 -13.31 5.50 -0.48
C SER A 25 -14.80 5.16 -0.47
N SER A 26 -15.12 3.90 -0.76
CA SER A 26 -16.49 3.38 -0.69
C SER A 26 -16.53 1.95 -0.13
N GLU A 27 -17.72 1.35 -0.06
CA GLU A 27 -17.90 -0.03 0.38
C GLU A 27 -17.36 -1.01 -0.68
N GLY A 28 -16.06 -1.31 -0.59
CA GLY A 28 -15.37 -2.29 -1.44
C GLY A 28 -14.63 -1.72 -2.66
N SER A 29 -14.37 -0.41 -2.69
CA SER A 29 -13.39 0.17 -3.60
C SER A 29 -12.79 1.45 -3.03
N ALA A 30 -11.58 1.79 -3.48
CA ALA A 30 -10.99 3.11 -3.32
C ALA A 30 -10.36 3.58 -4.63
N VAL A 31 -10.52 4.87 -4.94
CA VAL A 31 -9.99 5.49 -6.16
C VAL A 31 -8.97 6.56 -5.78
N MET A 32 -7.70 6.35 -6.12
CA MET A 32 -6.62 7.31 -5.88
C MET A 32 -6.40 8.22 -7.08
N GLN A 33 -6.41 9.54 -6.86
CA GLN A 33 -6.09 10.55 -7.88
C GLN A 33 -4.58 10.71 -8.01
N LEU A 34 -3.90 9.73 -8.64
CA LEU A 34 -2.44 9.65 -8.65
C LEU A 34 -1.71 10.86 -9.28
N PHE A 35 -2.40 11.72 -10.04
CA PHE A 35 -1.83 12.98 -10.52
C PHE A 35 -1.67 14.04 -9.41
N MET A 36 -2.31 13.83 -8.25
CA MET A 36 -2.17 14.63 -7.04
C MET A 36 -1.09 14.09 -6.10
N LEU A 37 -0.44 12.97 -6.44
CA LEU A 37 0.66 12.45 -5.65
C LEU A 37 1.78 13.50 -5.61
N PRO A 38 2.26 13.89 -4.42
CA PRO A 38 3.41 14.79 -4.32
C PRO A 38 4.65 14.16 -4.95
N ASN A 39 5.69 14.96 -5.19
CA ASN A 39 6.93 14.50 -5.81
C ASN A 39 7.80 13.68 -4.82
N ILE A 40 7.27 12.54 -4.40
CA ILE A 40 7.85 11.58 -3.46
C ILE A 40 8.03 10.25 -4.20
N SER A 41 9.17 9.58 -3.96
CA SER A 41 9.40 8.24 -4.51
C SER A 41 8.48 7.23 -3.84
N THR A 42 7.83 6.38 -4.62
CA THR A 42 6.95 5.33 -4.09
C THR A 42 7.39 3.98 -4.64
N VAL A 43 7.33 2.96 -3.80
CA VAL A 43 7.75 1.59 -4.12
C VAL A 43 6.57 0.66 -4.38
N GLY A 44 5.34 1.15 -4.20
CA GLY A 44 4.21 0.25 -4.07
C GLY A 44 2.89 0.91 -3.69
N THR A 45 1.89 0.06 -3.46
CA THR A 45 0.56 0.47 -2.97
C THR A 45 0.16 -0.32 -1.73
N VAL A 46 -0.75 0.24 -0.95
CA VAL A 46 -1.45 -0.48 0.12
C VAL A 46 -2.93 -0.18 0.03
N HIS A 47 -3.77 -1.20 0.18
CA HIS A 47 -5.21 -1.04 0.28
C HIS A 47 -5.84 -2.11 1.17
N SER A 48 -7.11 -1.93 1.52
CA SER A 48 -7.82 -2.82 2.44
C SER A 48 -9.03 -3.50 1.80
N HIS A 49 -9.21 -4.80 2.00
CA HIS A 49 -10.44 -5.50 1.67
C HIS A 49 -11.30 -5.73 2.93
N PRO A 50 -12.41 -4.98 3.13
CA PRO A 50 -13.29 -5.17 4.29
C PRO A 50 -13.94 -6.56 4.36
N SER A 51 -14.00 -7.25 3.22
CA SER A 51 -14.48 -8.64 3.12
C SER A 51 -13.55 -9.66 3.79
N GLY A 52 -12.28 -9.31 4.06
CA GLY A 52 -11.26 -10.22 4.58
C GLY A 52 -10.57 -11.08 3.53
N ASN A 53 -11.07 -11.12 2.28
CA ASN A 53 -10.39 -11.80 1.19
C ASN A 53 -9.18 -10.98 0.74
N ARG A 54 -7.95 -11.43 1.02
CA ARG A 54 -6.72 -10.70 0.65
C ARG A 54 -6.23 -10.96 -0.78
N LYS A 55 -6.93 -11.78 -1.56
CA LYS A 55 -6.53 -12.08 -2.94
C LYS A 55 -6.78 -10.86 -3.84
N PRO A 56 -5.82 -10.44 -4.68
CA PRO A 56 -6.02 -9.32 -5.60
C PRO A 56 -7.12 -9.65 -6.62
N SER A 57 -7.95 -8.65 -6.88
CA SER A 57 -8.89 -8.58 -8.00
C SER A 57 -8.17 -8.27 -9.32
N THR A 58 -8.90 -8.28 -10.43
CA THR A 58 -8.34 -7.85 -11.72
C THR A 58 -7.89 -6.38 -11.69
N ASP A 59 -8.67 -5.51 -11.06
CA ASP A 59 -8.37 -4.08 -10.96
C ASP A 59 -7.13 -3.83 -10.09
N ASP A 60 -6.94 -4.64 -9.04
CA ASP A 60 -5.72 -4.62 -8.23
C ASP A 60 -4.50 -4.98 -9.07
N LEU A 61 -4.58 -6.05 -9.88
CA LEU A 61 -3.47 -6.46 -10.74
C LEU A 61 -3.11 -5.38 -11.78
N GLU A 62 -4.09 -4.68 -12.33
CA GLU A 62 -3.84 -3.55 -13.23
C GLU A 62 -3.16 -2.37 -12.51
N LEU A 63 -3.52 -2.12 -11.26
CA LEU A 63 -2.85 -1.14 -10.41
C LEU A 63 -1.40 -1.57 -10.14
N PHE A 64 -1.19 -2.84 -9.80
CA PHE A 64 0.11 -3.40 -9.43
C PHE A 64 1.12 -3.28 -10.56
N ASP A 65 0.72 -3.67 -11.77
CA ASP A 65 1.56 -3.58 -12.97
C ASP A 65 2.07 -2.15 -13.26
N ARG A 66 1.33 -1.13 -12.78
CA ARG A 66 1.63 0.29 -13.04
C ARG A 66 2.31 1.02 -11.89
N LYS A 67 2.35 0.48 -10.66
CA LYS A 67 2.58 1.28 -9.44
C LYS A 67 3.57 0.68 -8.44
N GLY A 68 4.76 0.35 -8.92
CA GLY A 68 5.88 -0.08 -8.08
C GLY A 68 6.08 -1.58 -8.12
N SER A 69 6.65 -2.13 -7.07
CA SER A 69 7.04 -3.55 -7.01
C SER A 69 6.46 -4.29 -5.82
N TYR A 70 5.90 -3.59 -4.83
CA TYR A 70 5.38 -4.19 -3.60
C TYR A 70 3.98 -3.68 -3.30
N HIS A 71 3.02 -4.58 -3.12
CA HIS A 71 1.62 -4.22 -2.96
C HIS A 71 1.01 -4.95 -1.78
N ILE A 72 0.51 -4.20 -0.80
CA ILE A 72 -0.04 -4.76 0.44
C ILE A 72 -1.57 -4.75 0.37
N ILE A 73 -2.18 -5.91 0.58
CA ILE A 73 -3.63 -6.02 0.81
C ILE A 73 -3.87 -6.39 2.27
N VAL A 74 -4.57 -5.53 3.00
CA VAL A 74 -4.99 -5.76 4.39
C VAL A 74 -6.44 -6.24 4.41
N GLY A 75 -6.73 -7.37 5.06
CA GLY A 75 -8.08 -7.92 5.17
C GLY A 75 -8.66 -7.78 6.58
N SER A 76 -9.99 -7.71 6.68
CA SER A 76 -10.70 -7.94 7.95
C SER A 76 -10.29 -9.30 8.57
N PRO A 77 -10.11 -9.41 9.91
CA PRO A 77 -10.46 -8.44 10.95
C PRO A 77 -9.39 -7.38 11.29
N PHE A 78 -8.43 -7.10 10.39
CA PHE A 78 -7.43 -6.02 10.54
C PHE A 78 -6.55 -6.16 11.80
N ASN A 79 -6.02 -7.36 12.03
CA ASN A 79 -5.00 -7.60 13.03
C ASN A 79 -3.60 -7.70 12.39
N GLU A 80 -2.56 -7.85 13.22
CA GLU A 80 -1.14 -7.88 12.81
C GLU A 80 -0.81 -8.96 11.76
N SER A 81 -1.65 -9.99 11.61
CA SER A 81 -1.44 -11.11 10.67
C SER A 81 -2.38 -11.08 9.45
N THR A 82 -3.32 -10.14 9.39
CA THR A 82 -4.35 -10.11 8.34
C THR A 82 -3.96 -9.19 7.19
N TRP A 83 -2.76 -9.38 6.65
CA TRP A 83 -2.28 -8.70 5.46
C TRP A 83 -1.41 -9.63 4.62
N THR A 84 -1.25 -9.33 3.33
CA THR A 84 -0.39 -10.09 2.40
C THR A 84 0.30 -9.10 1.48
N CYS A 85 1.58 -9.34 1.17
CA CYS A 85 2.33 -8.56 0.20
C CYS A 85 2.42 -9.32 -1.14
N TYR A 86 2.28 -8.59 -2.23
CA TYR A 86 2.35 -9.09 -3.59
C TYR A 86 3.37 -8.30 -4.41
N ASN A 87 4.00 -8.95 -5.38
CA ASN A 87 4.75 -8.25 -6.41
C ASN A 87 3.83 -7.66 -7.49
N ASN A 88 4.42 -6.97 -8.48
CA ASN A 88 3.68 -6.34 -9.58
C ASN A 88 2.88 -7.34 -10.47
N LYS A 89 3.14 -8.65 -10.36
CA LYS A 89 2.41 -9.71 -11.06
C LYS A 89 1.30 -10.34 -10.21
N GLY A 90 1.11 -9.87 -8.98
CA GLY A 90 0.18 -10.46 -8.03
C GLY A 90 0.67 -11.77 -7.41
N GLU A 91 1.97 -12.06 -7.49
CA GLU A 91 2.57 -13.21 -6.81
C GLU A 91 2.92 -12.81 -5.38
N GLU A 92 2.59 -13.65 -4.40
CA GLU A 92 2.89 -13.38 -2.99
C GLU A 92 4.40 -13.29 -2.76
N VAL A 93 4.81 -12.26 -2.02
CA VAL A 93 6.20 -12.04 -1.62
C VAL A 93 6.31 -11.90 -0.12
N MET A 94 7.41 -12.40 0.45
CA MET A 94 7.72 -12.20 1.86
C MET A 94 8.12 -10.75 2.09
N LEU A 95 7.47 -10.10 3.05
CA LEU A 95 7.86 -8.79 3.56
C LEU A 95 8.09 -8.94 5.06
N GLU A 96 9.32 -8.71 5.51
CA GLU A 96 9.71 -8.81 6.91
C GLU A 96 9.28 -7.56 7.68
N VAL A 97 8.68 -7.75 8.85
CA VAL A 97 8.39 -6.66 9.78
C VAL A 97 9.61 -6.50 10.68
N VAL A 98 10.20 -5.31 10.67
CA VAL A 98 11.42 -4.97 11.42
C VAL A 98 11.16 -3.85 12.41
N ASP A 99 11.93 -3.82 13.49
CA ASP A 99 12.02 -2.64 14.36
C ASP A 99 12.86 -1.58 13.64
N TYR A 100 12.27 -0.41 13.39
CA TYR A 100 12.92 0.71 12.69
C TYR A 100 12.98 1.95 13.59
N GLU A 101 14.16 2.53 13.72
CA GLU A 101 14.37 3.80 14.41
C GLU A 101 14.30 4.95 13.40
N PHE A 102 13.25 5.76 13.49
CA PHE A 102 13.11 6.97 12.67
C PHE A 102 14.06 8.06 13.18
N ASN A 103 14.80 8.70 12.28
CA ASN A 103 15.67 9.83 12.63
C ASN A 103 14.91 11.17 12.48
N GLU A 104 15.30 12.20 13.23
CA GLU A 104 14.69 13.54 13.15
C GLU A 104 14.70 14.16 11.73
N GLU A 105 15.61 13.71 10.85
CA GLU A 105 15.66 14.13 9.45
C GLU A 105 14.54 13.49 8.60
N ASP A 106 14.08 12.29 8.95
CA ASP A 106 13.00 11.57 8.27
C ASP A 106 11.61 12.19 8.58
N GLU A 107 11.51 12.98 9.65
CA GLU A 107 10.29 13.68 10.06
C GLU A 107 10.07 15.04 9.36
N ASN A 108 11.07 15.53 8.60
CA ASN A 108 10.95 16.79 7.84
C ASN A 108 10.40 16.52 6.42
N TRP A 109 9.12 16.12 6.36
CA TRP A 109 8.33 16.04 5.14
C TRP A 109 7.80 17.41 4.67
#